data_AF-A0A0B5CMM0-F1
#
_entry.id   AF-A0A0B5CMM0-F1
#
_cell.length_a   1.000
_cell.length_b   1.000
_cell.length_c   1.000
_cell.angle_alpha   90.00
_cell.angle_beta   90.00
_cell.angle_gamma   90.00
#
_symmetry.space_group_name_H-M   'P 1'
#
loop_
_entity.id
_entity.type
_entity.pdbx_description
1 polymer ?
#
loop_
_entity_poly.entity_id
_entity_poly.type
_entity_poly.pdbx_seq_one_letter_code
_entity_poly.pdbx_strand_id
1 'polypeptide(L)'
;MKKTLMYTLLLALTPAAFAAEPSFKDMKELEAVNGYMLYGSDYDDLDKAYIFVDGGKKDKKIASISMAATYQTGAGFAVTPAKTLGEYMKNADKAEFYQTQCAEQTVRKMDLKKKVIGEPVPFSKLNGVTKAAAGVSCLVEAGQKEAMENAKK
;
A
#
# COMPACT_ATOMS: atom_id res chain seq x y z
N MET A 1 -7.44 -53.25 -29.84
CA MET A 1 -7.75 -53.65 -28.45
C MET A 1 -6.51 -53.41 -27.58
N LYS A 2 -6.72 -53.15 -26.26
CA LYS A 2 -5.85 -52.54 -25.22
C LYS A 2 -5.75 -51.00 -25.35
N LYS A 3 -6.42 -50.10 -24.60
CA LYS A 3 -7.00 -50.08 -23.23
C LYS A 3 -6.08 -50.68 -22.17
N THR A 4 -5.37 -49.84 -21.40
CA THR A 4 -5.66 -49.53 -19.97
C THR A 4 -4.45 -48.88 -19.28
N LEU A 5 -4.76 -47.83 -18.50
CA LEU A 5 -4.14 -47.39 -17.22
C LEU A 5 -2.68 -46.88 -17.31
N MET A 6 -2.26 -45.79 -16.66
CA MET A 6 -2.77 -45.02 -15.52
C MET A 6 -2.05 -43.65 -15.54
N TYR A 7 -2.79 -42.56 -15.75
CA TYR A 7 -2.32 -41.22 -15.34
C TYR A 7 -3.29 -40.77 -14.24
N THR A 8 -3.00 -41.16 -13.00
CA THR A 8 -3.73 -40.68 -11.84
C THR A 8 -2.78 -40.61 -10.67
N LEU A 9 -2.00 -39.54 -10.65
CA LEU A 9 -1.59 -38.92 -9.40
C LEU A 9 -1.97 -37.45 -9.49
N LEU A 10 -3.28 -37.20 -9.42
CA LEU A 10 -3.79 -35.90 -8.99
C LEU A 10 -3.35 -35.77 -7.53
N LEU A 11 -2.19 -35.14 -7.30
CA LEU A 11 -1.93 -34.50 -6.02
C LEU A 11 -2.98 -33.41 -5.89
N ALA A 12 -4.11 -33.75 -5.28
CA ALA A 12 -5.02 -32.79 -4.70
C ALA A 12 -4.23 -32.06 -3.61
N LEU A 13 -3.56 -30.97 -3.99
CA LEU A 13 -3.14 -29.95 -3.06
C LEU A 13 -4.44 -29.38 -2.49
N THR A 14 -4.79 -29.88 -1.32
CA THR A 14 -5.87 -29.39 -0.48
C THR A 14 -5.68 -27.88 -0.26
N PRO A 15 -6.69 -27.04 -0.51
CA PRO A 15 -6.66 -25.64 -0.09
C PRO A 15 -6.98 -25.60 1.40
N ALA A 16 -6.03 -26.01 2.23
CA ALA A 16 -6.19 -25.99 3.68
C ALA A 16 -4.89 -25.59 4.37
N ALA A 17 -4.35 -24.45 3.95
CA ALA A 17 -3.57 -23.59 4.82
C ALA A 17 -4.23 -22.21 4.80
N PHE A 18 -5.40 -22.10 5.42
CA PHE A 18 -5.81 -20.82 5.97
C PHE A 18 -4.85 -20.53 7.14
N ALA A 19 -3.62 -20.12 6.81
CA ALA A 19 -2.94 -19.17 7.68
C ALA A 19 -3.93 -18.01 7.85
N ALA A 20 -4.20 -17.61 9.09
CA ALA A 20 -5.23 -16.64 9.44
C ALA A 20 -5.28 -15.47 8.44
N GLU A 21 -6.50 -14.99 8.11
CA GLU A 21 -6.62 -13.85 7.18
C GLU A 21 -5.74 -12.69 7.65
N PRO A 22 -4.92 -12.09 6.75
CA PRO A 22 -4.04 -10.99 7.10
C PRO A 22 -4.80 -9.88 7.83
N SER A 23 -4.27 -9.45 8.96
CA SER A 23 -4.89 -8.48 9.86
C SER A 23 -3.91 -7.39 10.26
N PHE A 24 -4.41 -6.16 10.40
CA PHE A 24 -3.63 -5.04 10.92
C PHE A 24 -3.18 -5.23 12.37
N LYS A 25 -3.85 -6.10 13.14
CA LYS A 25 -3.45 -6.42 14.53
C LYS A 25 -2.09 -7.10 14.64
N ASP A 26 -1.66 -7.73 13.55
CA ASP A 26 -0.38 -8.43 13.49
C ASP A 26 0.75 -7.50 13.00
N MET A 27 0.43 -6.22 12.75
CA MET A 27 1.37 -5.19 12.29
C MET A 27 1.71 -4.20 13.42
N LYS A 28 2.81 -3.48 13.26
CA LYS A 28 3.19 -2.43 14.21
C LYS A 28 2.24 -1.25 14.06
N GLU A 29 1.53 -0.91 15.13
CA GLU A 29 0.74 0.32 15.18
C GLU A 29 1.66 1.55 15.17
N LEU A 30 1.30 2.54 14.35
CA LEU A 30 1.99 3.81 14.22
C LEU A 30 1.04 4.94 14.64
N GLU A 31 1.59 6.16 14.71
CA GLU A 31 0.81 7.34 15.08
C GLU A 31 -0.33 7.61 14.08
N ALA A 32 -1.52 7.87 14.60
CA ALA A 32 -2.68 8.15 13.77
C ALA A 32 -2.56 9.52 13.11
N VAL A 33 -2.83 9.59 11.80
CA VAL A 33 -2.78 10.84 11.03
C VAL A 33 -4.16 11.18 10.49
N ASN A 34 -4.60 12.41 10.71
CA ASN A 34 -5.94 12.89 10.31
C ASN A 34 -7.10 11.98 10.81
N GLY A 35 -6.92 11.33 11.95
CA GLY A 35 -7.90 10.41 12.54
C GLY A 35 -7.96 9.03 11.89
N TYR A 36 -6.93 8.64 11.13
CA TYR A 36 -6.77 7.29 10.58
C TYR A 36 -5.61 6.58 11.27
N MET A 37 -5.84 5.34 11.69
CA MET A 37 -4.77 4.50 12.25
C MET A 37 -3.80 4.11 11.15
N LEU A 38 -2.51 4.15 11.51
CA LEU A 38 -1.43 3.76 10.62
C LEU A 38 -0.81 2.44 11.12
N TYR A 39 -0.43 1.58 10.18
CA TYR A 39 0.20 0.30 10.48
C TYR A 39 1.45 0.13 9.62
N GLY A 40 2.58 -0.18 10.24
CA GLY A 40 3.83 -0.51 9.55
C GLY A 40 3.98 -2.02 9.38
N SER A 41 4.36 -2.46 8.18
CA SER A 41 4.91 -3.80 8.02
C SER A 41 6.28 -3.90 8.69
N ASP A 42 6.76 -5.12 8.88
CA ASP A 42 8.07 -5.35 9.49
C ASP A 42 9.19 -4.58 8.77
N TYR A 43 10.09 -3.96 9.54
CA TYR A 43 11.04 -2.94 9.07
C TYR A 43 12.43 -3.50 8.75
N ASP A 44 12.65 -4.80 8.98
CA ASP A 44 13.94 -5.46 8.73
C ASP A 44 14.38 -5.39 7.25
N ASP A 45 13.43 -5.15 6.34
CA ASP A 45 13.68 -4.96 4.91
C ASP A 45 12.89 -3.76 4.39
N LEU A 46 13.59 -2.62 4.22
CA LEU A 46 13.00 -1.39 3.68
C LEU A 46 12.51 -1.52 2.24
N ASP A 47 13.02 -2.49 1.47
CA ASP A 47 12.54 -2.78 0.12
C ASP A 47 11.15 -3.43 0.14
N LYS A 48 10.80 -4.07 1.26
CA LYS A 48 9.50 -4.71 1.51
C LYS A 48 8.62 -3.93 2.50
N ALA A 49 9.11 -2.80 3.01
CA ALA A 49 8.40 -2.05 4.04
C ALA A 49 7.25 -1.19 3.44
N TYR A 50 6.07 -1.34 4.04
CA TYR A 50 4.87 -0.58 3.73
C TYR A 50 4.33 0.09 4.98
N ILE A 51 3.80 1.29 4.80
CA ILE A 51 2.91 1.93 5.76
C ILE A 51 1.50 1.89 5.20
N PHE A 52 0.56 1.38 5.99
CA PHE A 52 -0.85 1.32 5.67
C PHE A 52 -1.62 2.41 6.41
N VAL A 53 -2.59 3.01 5.73
CA VAL A 53 -3.58 3.91 6.33
C VAL A 53 -4.91 3.18 6.37
N ASP A 54 -5.38 2.81 7.56
CA ASP A 54 -6.64 2.09 7.73
C ASP A 54 -7.83 3.04 7.79
N GLY A 55 -8.55 3.13 6.68
CA GLY A 55 -9.90 3.70 6.66
C GLY A 55 -10.97 2.66 6.35
N GLY A 56 -10.71 1.36 6.55
CA GLY A 56 -11.61 0.29 6.15
C GLY A 56 -13.01 0.41 6.77
N LYS A 57 -13.08 0.83 8.04
CA LYS A 57 -14.37 1.07 8.73
C LYS A 57 -15.07 2.36 8.28
N LYS A 58 -14.32 3.42 8.02
CA LYS A 58 -14.86 4.77 7.77
C LYS A 58 -15.12 5.05 6.30
N ASP A 59 -14.13 4.77 5.46
CA ASP A 59 -14.10 5.11 4.04
C ASP A 59 -14.23 3.87 3.14
N LYS A 60 -14.18 2.65 3.71
CA LYS A 60 -14.14 1.38 2.97
C LYS A 60 -12.96 1.32 1.98
N LYS A 61 -11.86 1.96 2.37
CA LYS A 61 -10.62 2.03 1.61
C LYS A 61 -9.44 1.87 2.55
N ILE A 62 -8.37 1.29 2.03
CA ILE A 62 -7.07 1.22 2.70
C ILE A 62 -6.06 1.83 1.73
N ALA A 63 -5.18 2.69 2.23
CA ALA A 63 -4.04 3.15 1.45
C ALA A 63 -2.75 2.44 1.89
N SER A 64 -1.81 2.33 0.97
CA SER A 64 -0.48 1.79 1.22
C SER A 64 0.59 2.69 0.61
N ILE A 65 1.69 2.85 1.35
CA ILE A 65 2.85 3.66 0.99
C ILE A 65 4.05 2.74 1.03
N SER A 66 4.69 2.50 -0.11
CA SER A 66 5.92 1.72 -0.18
C SER A 66 7.10 2.61 0.20
N MET A 67 7.88 2.20 1.21
CA MET A 67 9.09 2.91 1.59
C MET A 67 10.15 2.84 0.48
N ALA A 68 10.28 1.68 -0.15
CA ALA A 68 11.18 1.44 -1.28
C ALA A 68 10.84 2.29 -2.51
N ALA A 69 9.56 2.35 -2.90
CA ALA A 69 9.15 3.17 -4.03
C ALA A 69 9.38 4.65 -3.75
N THR A 70 9.15 5.10 -2.51
CA THR A 70 9.43 6.48 -2.10
C THR A 70 10.91 6.83 -2.29
N TYR A 71 11.82 5.88 -2.05
CA TYR A 71 13.26 6.03 -2.28
C TYR A 71 13.61 6.18 -3.78
N GLN A 72 12.96 5.39 -4.64
CA GLN A 72 13.35 5.28 -6.06
C GLN A 72 12.64 6.27 -6.98
N THR A 73 11.38 6.59 -6.69
CA THR A 73 10.50 7.36 -7.60
C THR A 73 9.83 8.56 -6.93
N GLY A 74 10.08 8.79 -5.64
CA GLY A 74 9.51 9.86 -4.84
C GLY A 74 8.21 9.47 -4.14
N ALA A 75 7.70 10.36 -3.27
CA ALA A 75 6.51 10.11 -2.48
C ALA A 75 5.31 9.66 -3.32
N GLY A 76 4.65 8.58 -2.88
CA GLY A 76 3.48 8.05 -3.57
C GLY A 76 2.73 7.04 -2.71
N PHE A 77 1.49 6.76 -3.10
CA PHE A 77 0.65 5.80 -2.39
C PHE A 77 -0.36 5.15 -3.33
N ALA A 78 -0.83 3.97 -2.96
CA ALA A 78 -1.94 3.31 -3.58
C ALA A 78 -3.17 3.37 -2.67
N VAL A 79 -4.37 3.48 -3.23
CA VAL A 79 -5.64 3.43 -2.50
C VAL A 79 -6.47 2.29 -3.07
N THR A 80 -6.84 1.34 -2.23
CA THR A 80 -7.58 0.16 -2.64
C THR A 80 -8.93 0.11 -1.92
N PRO A 81 -10.04 -0.16 -2.61
CA PRO A 81 -11.32 -0.44 -1.97
C PRO A 81 -11.22 -1.70 -1.11
N ALA A 82 -11.34 -1.54 0.20
CA ALA A 82 -11.18 -2.62 1.17
C ALA A 82 -11.63 -2.18 2.57
N LYS A 83 -12.24 -3.09 3.33
CA LYS A 83 -12.57 -2.90 4.75
C LYS A 83 -11.57 -3.54 5.69
N THR A 84 -10.80 -4.52 5.21
CA THR A 84 -9.82 -5.28 5.98
C THR A 84 -8.54 -5.45 5.16
N LEU A 85 -7.44 -5.78 5.83
CA LEU A 85 -6.17 -6.06 5.15
C LEU A 85 -6.29 -7.27 4.20
N GLY A 86 -7.01 -8.32 4.61
CA GLY A 86 -7.33 -9.45 3.73
C GLY A 86 -8.09 -9.05 2.46
N GLU A 87 -9.08 -8.15 2.55
CA GLU A 87 -9.76 -7.60 1.38
C GLU A 87 -8.82 -6.75 0.52
N TYR A 88 -7.96 -5.95 1.13
CA TYR A 88 -6.97 -5.13 0.43
C TYR A 88 -6.08 -5.99 -0.48
N MET A 89 -5.56 -7.12 0.04
CA MET A 89 -4.70 -8.02 -0.74
C MET A 89 -5.46 -8.65 -1.91
N LYS A 90 -6.72 -9.02 -1.72
CA LYS A 90 -7.58 -9.60 -2.76
C LYS A 90 -7.98 -8.58 -3.85
N ASN A 91 -8.00 -7.28 -3.52
CA ASN A 91 -8.43 -6.19 -4.40
C ASN A 91 -7.25 -5.37 -4.97
N ALA A 92 -6.01 -5.87 -4.92
CA ALA A 92 -4.84 -5.14 -5.38
C ALA A 92 -4.94 -4.68 -6.86
N ASP A 93 -5.66 -5.42 -7.69
CA ASP A 93 -5.94 -5.09 -9.10
C ASP A 93 -6.82 -3.84 -9.27
N LYS A 94 -7.55 -3.45 -8.22
CA LYS A 94 -8.44 -2.27 -8.16
C LYS A 94 -7.78 -1.07 -7.51
N ALA A 95 -6.48 -1.15 -7.19
CA ALA A 95 -5.75 -0.06 -6.57
C ALA A 95 -5.66 1.15 -7.52
N GLU A 96 -5.91 2.33 -6.95
CA GLU A 96 -5.65 3.61 -7.59
C GLU A 96 -4.31 4.14 -7.09
N PHE A 97 -3.41 4.50 -8.01
CA PHE A 97 -2.07 4.96 -7.67
C PHE A 97 -1.98 6.48 -7.75
N TYR A 98 -1.29 7.08 -6.79
CA TYR A 98 -1.11 8.51 -6.68
C TYR A 98 0.37 8.82 -6.46
N GLN A 99 0.89 9.73 -7.27
CA GLN A 99 2.17 10.39 -6.99
C GLN A 99 1.89 11.59 -6.10
N THR A 100 2.69 11.78 -5.06
CA THR A 100 2.60 12.91 -4.15
C THR A 100 3.68 13.92 -4.48
N GLN A 101 3.30 15.19 -4.61
CA GLN A 101 4.21 16.31 -4.81
C GLN A 101 4.24 17.12 -3.52
N CYS A 102 5.18 16.78 -2.63
CA CYS A 102 5.16 17.24 -1.24
C CYS A 102 5.45 18.74 -1.08
N ALA A 103 6.30 19.31 -1.92
CA ALA A 103 6.60 20.75 -1.88
C ALA A 103 5.36 21.57 -2.31
N GLU A 104 4.62 21.09 -3.29
CA GLU A 104 3.43 21.74 -3.84
C GLU A 104 2.16 21.38 -3.06
N GLN A 105 2.21 20.42 -2.14
CA GLN A 105 1.06 19.85 -1.44
C GLN A 105 -0.05 19.42 -2.40
N THR A 106 0.33 18.74 -3.48
CA THR A 106 -0.61 18.20 -4.47
C THR A 106 -0.38 16.71 -4.71
N VAL A 107 -1.41 16.01 -5.18
CA VAL A 107 -1.30 14.62 -5.67
C VAL A 107 -1.68 14.55 -7.13
N ARG A 108 -1.05 13.64 -7.87
CA ARG A 108 -1.41 13.31 -9.24
C ARG A 108 -1.81 11.86 -9.32
N LYS A 109 -3.02 11.58 -9.80
CA LYS A 109 -3.46 10.20 -10.06
C LYS A 109 -2.67 9.64 -11.24
N MET A 110 -2.14 8.43 -11.09
CA MET A 110 -1.40 7.73 -12.12
C MET A 110 -2.28 6.66 -12.76
N ASP A 111 -2.35 6.67 -14.09
CA ASP A 111 -2.84 5.54 -14.87
C ASP A 111 -1.63 4.70 -15.29
N LEU A 112 -1.32 3.67 -14.50
CA LEU A 112 -0.18 2.79 -14.77
C LEU A 112 -0.34 2.00 -16.09
N LYS A 113 -1.58 1.73 -16.52
CA LYS A 113 -1.85 0.98 -17.75
C LYS A 113 -1.58 1.85 -18.98
N LYS A 114 -1.98 3.12 -18.93
CA LYS A 114 -1.78 4.09 -20.02
C LYS A 114 -0.48 4.88 -19.91
N LYS A 115 0.26 4.73 -18.79
CA LYS A 115 1.45 5.53 -18.44
C LYS A 115 1.18 7.04 -18.48
N VAL A 116 -0.01 7.44 -18.02
CA VAL A 116 -0.43 8.85 -17.99
C VAL A 116 -0.46 9.34 -16.55
N ILE A 117 0.02 10.57 -16.34
CA ILE A 117 -0.06 11.27 -15.06
C ILE A 117 -1.15 12.34 -15.18
N GLY A 118 -2.13 12.28 -14.28
CA GLY A 118 -3.24 13.22 -14.25
C GLY A 118 -2.84 14.63 -13.80
N GLU A 119 -3.83 15.52 -13.80
CA GLU A 119 -3.68 16.87 -13.28
C GLU A 119 -3.41 16.88 -11.76
N PRO A 120 -2.67 17.87 -11.26
CA PRO A 120 -2.40 18.01 -9.84
C PRO A 120 -3.66 18.40 -9.07
N VAL A 121 -3.96 17.65 -8.01
CA VAL A 121 -5.06 17.91 -7.07
C VAL A 121 -4.49 18.37 -5.73
N PRO A 122 -4.84 19.57 -5.25
CA PRO A 122 -4.38 20.06 -3.94
C PRO A 122 -4.86 19.19 -2.76
N PHE A 123 -4.03 19.04 -1.73
CA PHE A 123 -4.36 18.29 -0.51
C PHE A 123 -5.62 18.82 0.19
N SER A 124 -5.87 20.13 0.08
CA SER A 124 -7.07 20.77 0.63
C SER A 124 -8.38 20.27 0.00
N LYS A 125 -8.32 19.74 -1.23
CA LYS A 125 -9.46 19.14 -1.93
C LYS A 125 -9.57 17.63 -1.73
N LEU A 126 -8.55 16.99 -1.16
CA LEU A 126 -8.58 15.57 -0.83
C LEU A 126 -9.40 15.35 0.44
N ASN A 127 -9.97 14.15 0.55
CA ASN A 127 -10.73 13.74 1.73
C ASN A 127 -10.34 12.33 2.15
N GLY A 128 -10.67 12.01 3.40
CA GLY A 128 -10.56 10.66 3.91
C GLY A 128 -9.15 10.08 3.88
N VAL A 129 -9.07 8.77 3.64
CA VAL A 129 -7.84 7.98 3.48
C VAL A 129 -6.89 8.61 2.47
N THR A 130 -7.37 9.16 1.35
CA THR A 130 -6.51 9.76 0.33
C THR A 130 -5.78 10.99 0.87
N LYS A 131 -6.45 11.84 1.67
CA LYS A 131 -5.81 13.00 2.31
C LYS A 131 -4.79 12.58 3.36
N ALA A 132 -5.14 11.57 4.17
CA ALA A 132 -4.24 11.03 5.18
C ALA A 132 -2.99 10.42 4.54
N ALA A 133 -3.16 9.56 3.54
CA ALA A 133 -2.05 8.92 2.83
C ALA A 133 -1.12 9.92 2.14
N ALA A 134 -1.66 11.00 1.55
CA ALA A 134 -0.85 12.07 0.96
C ALA A 134 0.01 12.82 1.99
N GLY A 135 -0.51 13.03 3.20
CA GLY A 135 0.27 13.60 4.29
C GLY A 135 1.37 12.64 4.77
N VAL A 136 1.02 11.36 4.96
CA VAL A 136 1.98 10.34 5.43
C VAL A 136 3.08 10.08 4.41
N SER A 137 2.78 10.03 3.11
CA SER A 137 3.79 9.86 2.07
C SER A 137 4.84 10.97 2.10
N CYS A 138 4.45 12.21 2.41
CA CYS A 138 5.40 13.31 2.61
C CYS A 138 6.22 13.21 3.89
N LEU A 139 5.64 12.71 4.98
CA LEU A 139 6.40 12.45 6.22
C LEU A 139 7.45 11.36 6.00
N VAL A 140 7.10 10.30 5.25
CA VAL A 140 8.04 9.23 4.88
C VAL A 140 9.16 9.79 4.01
N GLU A 141 8.86 10.60 3.00
CA GLU A 141 9.88 11.23 2.16
C GLU A 141 10.81 12.16 2.97
N ALA A 142 10.26 12.94 3.91
CA ALA A 142 11.04 13.81 4.78
C ALA A 142 11.98 13.02 5.70
N GLY A 143 11.45 12.02 6.41
CA GLY A 143 12.27 11.16 7.28
C GLY A 143 13.35 10.39 6.51
N GLN A 144 13.07 10.01 5.25
CA GLN A 144 14.07 9.39 4.39
C GLN A 144 15.18 10.36 3.97
N LYS A 145 14.84 11.61 3.61
CA LYS A 145 15.85 12.64 3.29
C LYS A 145 16.79 12.89 4.47
N GLU A 146 16.25 12.97 5.68
CA GLU A 146 17.03 13.13 6.91
C GLU A 146 17.96 11.95 7.15
N ALA A 147 17.48 10.71 6.97
CA ALA A 147 18.30 9.51 7.12
C ALA A 147 19.46 9.46 6.11
N MET A 148 19.21 9.81 4.84
CA MET A 148 20.25 9.86 3.80
C MET A 148 21.29 10.96 4.03
N GLU A 149 20.88 12.11 4.58
CA GLU A 149 21.82 13.18 4.93
C GLU A 149 22.73 12.77 6.10
N ASN A 150 22.16 12.12 7.11
CA ASN A 150 22.92 11.65 8.27
C ASN A 150 23.89 10.50 7.93
N ALA A 151 23.54 9.64 6.97
CA ALA A 151 24.43 8.55 6.50
C ALA A 151 25.64 9.04 5.68
N LYS A 152 25.64 10.31 5.24
CA LYS A 152 26.77 10.93 4.52
C LYS A 152 27.77 11.63 5.44
N LYS A 153 27.47 11.75 6.73
CA LYS A 153 28.37 12.29 7.76
C LYS A 153 29.21 11.17 8.38
#